data_AF-A0A523YF97-F1
#
_entry.id   AF-A0A523YF97-F1
#
_cell.length_a   1.000
_cell.length_b   1.000
_cell.length_c   1.000
_cell.angle_alpha   90.00
_cell.angle_beta   90.00
_cell.angle_gamma   90.00
#
_symmetry.space_group_name_H-M   'P 1'
#
loop_
_entity.id
_entity.type
_entity.pdbx_description
1 polymer ?
#
loop_
_entity_poly.entity_id
_entity_poly.type
_entity_poly.pdbx_seq_one_letter_code
_entity_poly.pdbx_strand_id
1 'polypeptide(L)'
;MLDKVASTKGLKRLFNRFPVTDLDTLSRTLKTKSRMSIFRRLKEIGYFSSYTHAGRFYTLYHIPQFDEYGLWIHQGIGFSKEGTLKATVLKLVETAPSGFTHTELNHLLCVKVHNTLLSLVREGGICREHIEQAYLYTSTEPTEAAEQISLRREQLAESDKGIDIISITTVIEVLIETIHAGKLRVAPKLISQRLVARGFPVTTRQVEQVFAQYGIDTLKKTAALNSTR
;
A
#
# COMPACT_ATOMS: atom_id res chain seq x y z
N MET A 1 4.39 -32.97 20.12
CA MET A 1 4.02 -32.41 18.80
C MET A 1 2.92 -33.26 18.21
N LEU A 2 1.91 -32.64 17.60
CA LEU A 2 0.85 -33.36 16.89
C LEU A 2 1.38 -34.12 15.67
N ASP A 3 0.71 -35.22 15.28
CA ASP A 3 0.96 -35.88 13.99
C ASP A 3 0.59 -34.95 12.82
N LYS A 4 0.90 -35.36 11.59
CA LYS A 4 0.69 -34.54 10.40
C LYS A 4 -0.78 -34.17 10.18
N VAL A 5 -1.68 -35.14 10.27
CA VAL A 5 -3.11 -34.94 9.98
C VAL A 5 -3.73 -34.05 11.04
N ALA A 6 -3.43 -34.31 12.32
CA ALA A 6 -3.90 -33.48 13.42
C ALA A 6 -3.32 -32.05 13.35
N SER A 7 -2.04 -31.89 12.99
CA SER A 7 -1.40 -30.58 12.81
C SER A 7 -2.12 -29.75 11.75
N THR A 8 -2.34 -30.31 10.56
CA THR A 8 -3.02 -29.62 9.45
C THR A 8 -4.44 -29.22 9.83
N LYS A 9 -5.20 -30.11 10.48
CA LYS A 9 -6.55 -29.82 10.95
C LYS A 9 -6.58 -28.71 12.00
N GLY A 10 -5.62 -28.72 12.93
CA GLY A 10 -5.46 -27.70 13.96
C GLY A 10 -5.16 -26.32 13.37
N LEU A 11 -4.21 -26.24 12.43
CA LEU A 11 -3.84 -25.00 11.76
C LEU A 11 -4.99 -24.43 10.94
N LYS A 12 -5.69 -25.25 10.14
CA LYS A 12 -6.86 -24.78 9.38
C LYS A 12 -7.95 -24.19 10.30
N ARG A 13 -8.24 -24.86 11.42
CA ARG A 13 -9.21 -24.35 12.41
C ARG A 13 -8.75 -23.05 13.05
N LEU A 14 -7.46 -22.93 13.38
CA LEU A 14 -6.89 -21.70 13.93
C LEU A 14 -7.09 -20.54 12.95
N PHE A 15 -6.66 -20.72 11.70
CA PHE A 15 -6.70 -19.66 10.68
C PHE A 15 -8.11 -19.29 10.20
N ASN A 16 -9.08 -20.23 10.29
CA ASN A 16 -10.49 -19.90 10.07
C ASN A 16 -11.06 -18.94 11.13
N ARG A 17 -10.50 -18.94 12.34
CA ARG A 17 -10.92 -18.05 13.44
C ARG A 17 -10.06 -16.79 13.53
N PHE A 18 -8.76 -16.92 13.24
CA PHE A 18 -7.78 -15.86 13.32
C PHE A 18 -6.98 -15.82 12.01
N PRO A 19 -7.34 -14.94 11.06
CA PRO A 19 -6.71 -14.86 9.73
C PRO A 19 -5.18 -14.67 9.78
N VAL A 20 -4.71 -14.01 10.85
CA VAL A 20 -3.29 -13.73 11.12
C VAL A 20 -2.96 -14.19 12.54
N THR A 21 -1.81 -14.82 12.73
CA THR A 21 -1.36 -15.32 14.03
C THR A 21 0.15 -15.15 14.23
N ASP A 22 0.59 -15.19 15.49
CA ASP A 22 2.00 -15.22 15.88
C ASP A 22 2.53 -16.64 16.11
N LEU A 23 3.84 -16.73 16.37
CA LEU A 23 4.54 -17.98 16.62
C LEU A 23 4.10 -18.67 17.92
N ASP A 24 3.78 -17.92 18.97
CA ASP A 24 3.41 -18.49 20.27
C ASP A 24 2.06 -19.22 20.20
N THR A 25 1.13 -18.68 19.42
CA THR A 25 -0.16 -19.30 19.16
C THR A 25 -0.02 -20.54 18.26
N LEU A 26 0.88 -20.50 17.26
CA LEU A 26 1.23 -21.68 16.47
C LEU A 26 1.87 -22.79 17.33
N SER A 27 2.75 -22.40 18.25
CA SER A 27 3.40 -23.32 19.21
C SER A 27 2.38 -24.05 20.08
N ARG A 28 1.42 -23.30 20.65
CA ARG A 28 0.30 -23.87 21.43
C ARG A 28 -0.56 -24.80 20.59
N THR A 29 -0.92 -24.38 19.38
CA THR A 29 -1.77 -25.15 18.46
C THR A 29 -1.13 -26.49 18.07
N LEU A 30 0.18 -26.49 17.78
CA LEU A 30 0.92 -27.68 17.34
C LEU A 30 1.49 -28.52 18.49
N LYS A 31 1.30 -28.08 19.74
CA LYS A 31 1.85 -28.70 20.96
C LYS A 31 3.35 -28.97 20.82
N THR A 32 4.10 -27.95 20.41
CA THR A 32 5.56 -28.01 20.24
C THR A 32 6.20 -26.64 20.44
N LYS A 33 7.37 -26.62 21.09
CA LYS A 33 8.21 -25.42 21.22
C LYS A 33 9.25 -25.32 20.09
N SER A 34 9.39 -26.35 19.26
CA SER A 34 10.39 -26.38 18.19
C SER A 34 9.94 -25.50 17.00
N ARG A 35 10.64 -24.37 16.80
CA ARG A 35 10.43 -23.48 15.65
C ARG A 35 10.53 -24.21 14.31
N MET A 36 11.55 -25.05 14.14
CA MET A 36 11.74 -25.84 12.92
C MET A 36 10.53 -26.73 12.64
N SER A 37 9.98 -27.36 13.68
CA SER A 37 8.79 -28.20 13.55
C SER A 37 7.55 -27.41 13.16
N ILE A 38 7.36 -26.21 13.73
CA ILE A 38 6.26 -25.30 13.39
C ILE A 38 6.36 -24.89 11.91
N PHE A 39 7.51 -24.38 11.48
CA PHE A 39 7.71 -23.94 10.11
C PHE A 39 7.62 -25.09 9.11
N ARG A 40 8.08 -26.30 9.46
CA ARG A 40 7.89 -27.49 8.63
C ARG A 40 6.39 -27.76 8.40
N ARG A 41 5.55 -27.70 9.44
CA ARG A 41 4.10 -27.89 9.31
C ARG A 41 3.40 -26.77 8.55
N LEU A 42 3.83 -25.52 8.73
CA LEU A 42 3.31 -24.39 7.96
C LEU A 42 3.67 -24.50 6.47
N LYS A 43 4.91 -24.89 6.14
CA LYS A 43 5.35 -25.11 4.76
C LYS A 43 4.49 -26.14 4.03
N GLU A 44 4.09 -27.22 4.71
CA GLU A 44 3.23 -28.27 4.13
C GLU A 44 1.85 -27.75 3.69
N ILE A 45 1.36 -26.62 4.23
CA ILE A 45 0.03 -26.07 3.94
C ILE A 45 0.07 -24.71 3.22
N GLY A 46 1.26 -24.17 2.97
CA GLY A 46 1.46 -22.88 2.32
C GLY A 46 1.12 -21.69 3.23
N TYR A 47 2.11 -20.83 3.49
CA TYR A 47 1.96 -19.69 4.40
C TYR A 47 2.81 -18.49 3.96
N PHE A 48 2.31 -17.29 4.24
CA PHE A 48 3.09 -16.06 4.16
C PHE A 48 3.56 -15.64 5.56
N SER A 49 4.73 -15.01 5.61
CA SER A 49 5.17 -14.21 6.76
C SER A 49 4.93 -12.72 6.48
N SER A 50 4.69 -11.94 7.52
CA SER A 50 4.60 -10.49 7.40
C SER A 50 5.94 -9.90 6.97
N TYR A 51 5.94 -8.90 6.09
CA TYR A 51 7.16 -8.11 5.86
C TYR A 51 7.32 -7.01 6.93
N THR A 52 6.22 -6.64 7.58
CA THR A 52 6.20 -5.75 8.75
C THR A 52 6.53 -6.51 10.05
N HIS A 53 6.71 -5.78 11.15
CA HIS A 53 6.91 -6.34 12.49
C HIS A 53 8.05 -7.37 12.56
N ALA A 54 9.08 -7.23 11.72
CA ALA A 54 10.20 -8.17 11.63
C ALA A 54 9.79 -9.64 11.37
N GLY A 55 8.73 -9.88 10.57
CA GLY A 55 8.34 -11.24 10.19
C GLY A 55 7.70 -12.07 11.30
N ARG A 56 7.10 -11.40 12.29
CA ARG A 56 6.52 -12.04 13.48
C ARG A 56 5.14 -12.68 13.25
N PHE A 57 4.46 -12.33 12.17
CA PHE A 57 3.11 -12.78 11.90
C PHE A 57 3.02 -13.67 10.67
N TYR A 58 2.05 -14.58 10.70
CA TYR A 58 1.86 -15.61 9.68
C TYR A 58 0.40 -15.71 9.27
N THR A 59 0.17 -16.07 8.01
CA THR A 59 -1.15 -16.32 7.42
C THR A 59 -1.06 -17.42 6.36
N LEU A 60 -2.17 -18.07 6.00
CA LEU A 60 -2.18 -19.09 4.95
C LEU A 60 -2.37 -18.49 3.57
N TYR A 61 -1.84 -19.13 2.52
CA TYR A 61 -1.81 -18.56 1.16
C TYR A 61 -3.16 -18.13 0.58
N HIS A 62 -4.26 -18.77 0.97
CA HIS A 62 -5.59 -18.48 0.44
C HIS A 62 -6.33 -17.36 1.20
N ILE A 63 -5.74 -16.81 2.27
CA ILE A 63 -6.39 -15.82 3.13
C ILE A 63 -6.18 -14.39 2.63
N PRO A 64 -4.95 -13.94 2.31
CA PRO A 64 -4.72 -12.58 1.84
C PRO A 64 -5.47 -12.28 0.54
N GLN A 65 -6.10 -11.10 0.51
CA GLN A 65 -6.59 -10.49 -0.73
C GLN A 65 -5.59 -9.41 -1.11
N PHE A 66 -4.62 -9.79 -1.93
CA PHE A 66 -3.57 -8.88 -2.37
C PHE A 66 -4.10 -7.85 -3.37
N ASP A 67 -3.67 -6.61 -3.22
CA ASP A 67 -3.94 -5.52 -4.16
C ASP A 67 -3.10 -5.64 -5.45
N GLU A 68 -3.19 -4.61 -6.30
CA GLU A 68 -2.44 -4.50 -7.55
C GLU A 68 -0.91 -4.50 -7.36
N TYR A 69 -0.45 -4.04 -6.21
CA TYR A 69 0.97 -4.04 -5.81
C TYR A 69 1.40 -5.37 -5.18
N GLY A 70 0.48 -6.33 -5.04
CA GLY A 70 0.76 -7.60 -4.40
C GLY A 70 0.86 -7.50 -2.87
N LEU A 71 0.29 -6.45 -2.28
CA LEU A 71 0.31 -6.17 -0.85
C LEU A 71 -1.04 -6.48 -0.20
N TRP A 72 -1.00 -6.94 1.04
CA TRP A 72 -2.19 -7.11 1.87
C TRP A 72 -1.89 -6.61 3.27
N ILE A 73 -2.63 -5.59 3.71
CA ILE A 73 -2.53 -5.03 5.07
C ILE A 73 -3.72 -5.51 5.88
N HIS A 74 -3.44 -6.20 6.98
CA HIS A 74 -4.46 -6.64 7.94
C HIS A 74 -4.14 -6.08 9.32
N GLN A 75 -4.97 -5.14 9.81
CA GLN A 75 -4.81 -4.54 11.14
C GLN A 75 -3.39 -3.97 11.38
N GLY A 76 -2.83 -3.30 10.37
CA GLY A 76 -1.46 -2.75 10.42
C GLY A 76 -0.34 -3.76 10.15
N ILE A 77 -0.66 -5.04 9.93
CA ILE A 77 0.30 -6.08 9.58
C ILE A 77 0.31 -6.26 8.06
N GLY A 78 1.42 -5.88 7.42
CA GLY A 78 1.61 -6.05 5.98
C GLY A 78 2.21 -7.39 5.57
N PHE A 79 1.62 -7.99 4.55
CA PHE A 79 2.07 -9.17 3.81
C PHE A 79 2.27 -8.84 2.34
N SER A 80 3.16 -9.58 1.68
CA SER A 80 3.45 -9.43 0.26
C SER A 80 3.53 -10.81 -0.39
N LYS A 81 3.17 -10.88 -1.67
CA LYS A 81 3.40 -12.07 -2.51
C LYS A 81 4.88 -12.46 -2.56
N GLU A 82 5.78 -11.48 -2.44
CA GLU A 82 7.24 -11.66 -2.44
C GLU A 82 7.80 -12.08 -1.05
N GLY A 83 6.95 -12.13 -0.02
CA GLY A 83 7.26 -12.65 1.31
C GLY A 83 8.11 -11.76 2.22
N THR A 84 9.17 -11.12 1.72
CA THR A 84 10.06 -10.26 2.53
C THR A 84 10.01 -8.80 2.09
N LEU A 85 10.30 -7.86 3.00
CA LEU A 85 10.33 -6.43 2.67
C LEU A 85 11.30 -6.13 1.53
N LYS A 86 12.48 -6.76 1.55
CA LYS A 86 13.51 -6.56 0.53
C LYS A 86 13.07 -7.04 -0.85
N ALA A 87 12.54 -8.25 -0.95
CA ALA A 87 12.02 -8.78 -2.22
C ALA A 87 10.81 -7.97 -2.72
N THR A 88 9.96 -7.50 -1.80
CA THR A 88 8.82 -6.64 -2.13
C THR A 88 9.27 -5.30 -2.71
N VAL A 89 10.21 -4.61 -2.06
CA VAL A 89 10.73 -3.33 -2.57
C VAL A 89 11.39 -3.50 -3.93
N LEU A 90 12.18 -4.56 -4.12
CA LEU A 90 12.79 -4.88 -5.41
C LEU A 90 11.71 -5.02 -6.50
N LYS A 91 10.70 -5.86 -6.26
CA LYS A 91 9.62 -6.10 -7.22
C LYS A 91 8.81 -4.83 -7.54
N LEU A 92 8.53 -4.01 -6.53
CA LEU A 92 7.84 -2.74 -6.71
C LEU A 92 8.64 -1.78 -7.60
N VAL A 93 9.94 -1.65 -7.37
CA VAL A 93 10.80 -0.77 -8.18
C VAL A 93 10.95 -1.27 -9.61
N GLU A 94 11.12 -2.58 -9.82
CA GLU A 94 11.20 -3.18 -11.16
C GLU A 94 9.91 -2.97 -11.97
N THR A 95 8.75 -3.09 -11.33
CA THR A 95 7.44 -3.00 -12.01
C THR A 95 6.86 -1.59 -12.07
N ALA A 96 7.50 -0.61 -11.42
CA ALA A 96 7.01 0.76 -11.37
C ALA A 96 7.12 1.46 -12.74
N PRO A 97 6.06 2.04 -13.29
CA PRO A 97 6.16 2.77 -14.56
C PRO A 97 7.05 4.01 -14.51
N SER A 98 7.08 4.72 -13.37
CA SER A 98 7.86 5.95 -13.19
C SER A 98 8.84 5.87 -12.02
N GLY A 99 9.28 4.65 -11.68
CA GLY A 99 10.07 4.38 -10.48
C GLY A 99 9.31 4.74 -9.19
N PHE A 100 10.01 4.67 -8.06
CA PHE A 100 9.45 5.10 -6.77
C PHE A 100 10.41 5.99 -5.99
N THR A 101 9.87 6.94 -5.24
CA THR A 101 10.62 7.68 -4.22
C THR A 101 10.60 6.93 -2.89
N HIS A 102 11.52 7.30 -1.98
CA HIS A 102 11.51 6.79 -0.60
C HIS A 102 10.16 7.03 0.09
N THR A 103 9.57 8.22 -0.10
CA THR A 103 8.32 8.62 0.54
C THR A 103 7.15 7.80 0.03
N GLU A 104 7.04 7.59 -1.29
CA GLU A 104 6.01 6.74 -1.89
C GLU A 104 6.09 5.30 -1.38
N LEU A 105 7.29 4.71 -1.35
CA LEU A 105 7.47 3.35 -0.82
C LEU A 105 7.15 3.25 0.67
N ASN A 106 7.53 4.25 1.47
CA ASN A 106 7.22 4.28 2.89
C ASN A 106 5.70 4.35 3.14
N HIS A 107 4.97 5.15 2.35
CA HIS A 107 3.51 5.22 2.42
C HIS A 107 2.87 3.91 1.96
N LEU A 108 3.27 3.39 0.80
CA LEU A 108 2.71 2.17 0.23
C LEU A 108 2.93 0.95 1.14
N LEU A 109 4.12 0.81 1.72
CA LEU A 109 4.49 -0.33 2.57
C LEU A 109 4.18 -0.12 4.05
N CYS A 110 3.77 1.09 4.46
CA CYS A 110 3.47 1.44 5.85
C CYS A 110 4.63 1.10 6.84
N VAL A 111 5.88 1.11 6.36
CA VAL A 111 7.07 0.78 7.17
C VAL A 111 8.28 1.55 6.64
N LYS A 112 9.21 1.89 7.54
CA LYS A 112 10.47 2.54 7.17
C LYS A 112 11.28 1.64 6.21
N VAL A 113 11.55 2.16 5.02
CA VAL A 113 12.27 1.42 3.94
C VAL A 113 13.73 1.85 3.76
N HIS A 114 14.20 2.87 4.47
CA HIS A 114 15.54 3.45 4.30
C HIS A 114 16.68 2.41 4.27
N ASN A 115 16.73 1.52 5.28
CA ASN A 115 17.77 0.50 5.37
C ASN A 115 17.67 -0.53 4.24
N THR A 116 16.45 -0.89 3.85
CA THR A 116 16.20 -1.84 2.76
C THR A 116 16.64 -1.27 1.42
N LEU A 117 16.29 0.00 1.14
CA LEU A 117 16.71 0.71 -0.06
C LEU A 117 18.23 0.86 -0.12
N LEU A 118 18.87 1.24 0.99
CA LEU A 118 20.32 1.36 1.07
C LEU A 118 21.02 0.02 0.77
N SER A 119 20.51 -1.09 1.33
CA SER A 119 21.00 -2.44 1.05
C SER A 119 20.83 -2.81 -0.42
N LEU A 120 19.65 -2.62 -0.99
CA LEU A 120 19.39 -2.94 -2.40
C LEU A 120 20.27 -2.14 -3.37
N VAL A 121 20.49 -0.85 -3.11
CA VAL A 121 21.39 -0.02 -3.93
C VAL A 121 22.84 -0.51 -3.83
N ARG A 122 23.33 -0.81 -2.62
CA ARG A 122 24.71 -1.28 -2.41
C ARG A 122 24.98 -2.63 -3.06
N GLU A 123 23.95 -3.48 -3.09
CA GLU A 123 24.02 -4.79 -3.72
C GLU A 123 23.78 -4.74 -5.23
N GLY A 124 23.49 -3.56 -5.79
CA GLY A 124 23.23 -3.39 -7.22
C GLY A 124 21.91 -4.00 -7.67
N GLY A 125 20.93 -4.19 -6.77
CA GLY A 125 19.61 -4.69 -7.09
C GLY A 125 18.62 -3.61 -7.55
N ILE A 126 18.89 -2.34 -7.23
CA ILE A 126 18.14 -1.19 -7.75
C ILE A 126 19.10 -0.02 -8.00
N CYS A 127 18.75 0.85 -8.92
CA CYS A 127 19.45 2.09 -9.16
C CYS A 127 18.83 3.24 -8.36
N ARG A 128 19.59 4.33 -8.17
CA ARG A 128 19.13 5.53 -7.48
C ARG A 128 19.58 6.77 -8.25
N GLU A 129 18.61 7.54 -8.72
CA GLU A 129 18.83 8.83 -9.38
C GLU A 129 18.30 9.99 -8.52
N HIS A 130 18.97 11.13 -8.57
CA HIS A 130 18.49 12.34 -7.90
C HIS A 130 17.57 13.11 -8.86
N ILE A 131 16.32 13.32 -8.45
CA ILE A 131 15.34 14.08 -9.22
C ILE A 131 14.71 15.16 -8.33
N GLU A 132 14.89 16.43 -8.73
CA GLU A 132 14.49 17.62 -7.97
C GLU A 132 14.99 17.62 -6.51
N GLN A 133 14.11 17.32 -5.54
CA GLN A 133 14.40 17.32 -4.10
C GLN A 133 14.34 15.91 -3.49
N ALA A 134 14.24 14.87 -4.31
CA ALA A 134 14.09 13.48 -3.87
C ALA A 134 15.01 12.53 -4.63
N TYR A 135 15.21 11.34 -4.05
CA TYR A 135 15.81 10.22 -4.77
C TYR A 135 14.72 9.36 -5.39
N LEU A 136 14.86 9.10 -6.68
CA LEU A 136 14.09 8.13 -7.43
C LEU A 136 14.85 6.80 -7.45
N TYR A 137 14.16 5.73 -7.10
CA TYR A 137 14.66 4.37 -7.21
C TYR A 137 14.08 3.71 -8.46
N THR A 138 14.96 3.13 -9.27
CA THR A 138 14.65 2.63 -10.61
C THR A 138 15.19 1.22 -10.81
N SER A 139 14.74 0.57 -11.89
CA SER A 139 15.30 -0.69 -12.38
C SER A 139 16.81 -0.58 -12.62
N THR A 140 17.49 -1.72 -12.57
CA THR A 140 18.92 -1.83 -12.92
C THR A 140 19.13 -1.94 -14.42
N GLU A 141 18.09 -2.34 -15.17
CA GLU A 141 18.14 -2.42 -16.62
C GLU A 141 18.14 -0.99 -17.21
N PRO A 142 19.17 -0.58 -17.96
CA PRO A 142 19.32 0.81 -18.40
C PRO A 142 18.15 1.34 -19.24
N THR A 143 17.53 0.50 -20.05
CA THR A 143 16.37 0.87 -20.88
C THR A 143 15.14 1.15 -20.02
N GLU A 144 14.79 0.23 -19.12
CA GLU A 144 13.68 0.40 -18.17
C GLU A 144 13.91 1.59 -17.24
N ALA A 145 15.14 1.77 -16.76
CA ALA A 145 15.49 2.91 -15.91
C ALA A 145 15.28 4.25 -16.64
N ALA A 146 15.72 4.34 -17.90
CA ALA A 146 15.53 5.54 -18.72
C ALA A 146 14.05 5.84 -18.97
N GLU A 147 13.23 4.82 -19.24
CA GLU A 147 11.78 4.95 -19.38
C GLU A 147 11.14 5.46 -18.09
N GLN A 148 11.48 4.85 -16.94
CA GLN A 148 10.99 5.26 -15.62
C GLN A 148 11.33 6.72 -15.30
N ILE A 149 12.56 7.14 -15.57
CA ILE A 149 13.02 8.51 -15.34
C ILE A 149 12.28 9.49 -16.27
N SER A 150 12.10 9.13 -17.54
CA SER A 150 11.40 9.98 -18.51
C SER A 150 9.95 10.22 -18.08
N LEU A 151 9.22 9.15 -17.74
CA LEU A 151 7.83 9.24 -17.31
C LEU A 151 7.71 10.01 -15.98
N ARG A 152 8.67 9.84 -15.08
CA ARG A 152 8.72 10.63 -13.83
C ARG A 152 8.86 12.13 -14.11
N ARG A 153 9.74 12.51 -15.04
CA ARG A 153 9.92 13.94 -15.41
C ARG A 153 8.67 14.51 -16.07
N GLU A 154 7.98 13.73 -16.89
CA GLU A 154 6.69 14.12 -17.47
C GLU A 154 5.63 14.37 -16.39
N GLN A 155 5.48 13.44 -15.44
CA GLN A 155 4.55 13.58 -14.31
C GLN A 155 4.83 14.83 -13.45
N LEU A 156 6.11 15.13 -13.20
CA LEU A 156 6.50 16.33 -12.45
C LEU A 156 6.19 17.61 -13.25
N ALA A 157 6.48 17.63 -14.55
CA ALA A 157 6.17 18.77 -15.42
C ALA A 157 4.66 19.00 -15.60
N GLU A 158 3.84 17.93 -15.60
CA GLU A 158 2.37 18.04 -15.59
C GLU A 158 1.83 18.56 -14.25
N SER A 159 2.42 18.08 -13.15
CA SER A 159 2.07 18.55 -11.81
C SER A 159 2.34 20.04 -11.66
N ASP A 160 3.48 20.53 -12.17
CA ASP A 160 3.88 21.94 -12.11
C ASP A 160 3.00 22.85 -12.98
N LYS A 161 2.40 22.34 -14.06
CA LYS A 161 1.44 23.06 -14.91
C LYS A 161 0.05 23.26 -14.28
N GLY A 162 -0.21 22.69 -13.10
CA GLY A 162 -1.55 22.59 -12.51
C GLY A 162 -1.66 22.92 -11.02
N ILE A 163 -0.71 23.63 -10.42
CA ILE A 163 -0.75 23.92 -8.98
C ILE A 163 -1.53 25.21 -8.68
N ASP A 164 -2.83 25.09 -8.46
CA ASP A 164 -3.44 25.88 -7.37
C ASP A 164 -2.83 25.31 -6.09
N ILE A 165 -1.90 26.02 -5.44
CA ILE A 165 -1.27 25.55 -4.20
C ILE A 165 -2.38 25.48 -3.15
N ILE A 166 -2.90 24.28 -2.91
CA ILE A 166 -3.88 24.05 -1.85
C ILE A 166 -3.11 24.06 -0.53
N SER A 167 -3.40 25.04 0.31
CA SER A 167 -2.83 25.09 1.67
C SER A 167 -3.07 23.77 2.41
N ILE A 168 -2.09 23.31 3.17
CA ILE A 168 -2.21 22.11 4.02
C ILE A 168 -3.41 22.20 4.97
N THR A 169 -3.75 23.41 5.43
CA THR A 169 -4.96 23.66 6.24
C THR A 169 -6.23 23.30 5.46
N THR A 170 -6.30 23.69 4.18
CA THR A 170 -7.42 23.37 3.30
C THR A 170 -7.51 21.88 3.02
N VAL A 171 -6.38 21.21 2.81
CA VAL A 171 -6.34 19.74 2.65
C VAL A 171 -6.91 19.05 3.88
N ILE A 172 -6.46 19.44 5.09
CA ILE A 172 -6.93 18.86 6.35
C ILE A 172 -8.44 19.09 6.52
N GLU A 173 -8.95 20.29 6.28
CA GLU A 173 -10.39 20.58 6.39
C GLU A 173 -11.23 19.76 5.40
N VAL A 174 -10.75 19.57 4.17
CA VAL A 174 -11.41 18.71 3.17
C VAL A 174 -11.49 17.25 3.66
N LEU A 175 -10.40 16.71 4.22
CA LEU A 175 -10.38 15.34 4.72
C LEU A 175 -11.26 15.16 5.97
N ILE A 176 -11.22 16.10 6.91
CA ILE A 176 -12.09 16.09 8.11
C ILE A 176 -13.56 16.13 7.70
N GLU A 177 -13.94 17.05 6.80
CA GLU A 177 -15.33 17.16 6.35
C GLU A 177 -15.78 15.91 5.59
N THR A 178 -14.87 15.26 4.85
CA THR A 178 -15.16 13.98 4.19
C THR A 178 -15.44 12.86 5.20
N ILE A 179 -14.68 12.78 6.29
CA ILE A 179 -14.92 11.81 7.38
C ILE A 179 -16.26 12.10 8.07
N HIS A 180 -16.53 13.37 8.41
CA HIS A 180 -17.80 13.78 9.04
C HIS A 180 -19.02 13.53 8.15
N ALA A 181 -18.85 13.57 6.82
CA ALA A 181 -19.93 13.24 5.89
C ALA A 181 -20.39 11.77 6.01
N GLY A 182 -19.60 10.88 6.61
CA GLY A 182 -20.00 9.53 7.00
C GLY A 182 -20.40 8.62 5.83
N LYS A 183 -19.99 8.95 4.59
CA LYS A 183 -20.34 8.22 3.38
C LYS A 183 -19.08 7.77 2.66
N LEU A 184 -19.06 6.51 2.23
CA LEU A 184 -18.00 5.89 1.41
C LEU A 184 -17.80 6.57 0.05
N ARG A 185 -18.76 7.38 -0.39
CA ARG A 185 -18.69 8.18 -1.62
C ARG A 185 -19.30 9.55 -1.37
N VAL A 186 -18.52 10.60 -1.64
CA VAL A 186 -18.94 11.98 -1.37
C VAL A 186 -18.81 12.82 -2.65
N ALA A 187 -19.78 13.70 -2.90
CA ALA A 187 -19.70 14.63 -4.02
C ALA A 187 -18.76 15.80 -3.65
N PRO A 188 -17.71 16.11 -4.45
CA PRO A 188 -16.79 17.21 -4.16
C PRO A 188 -17.47 18.57 -3.97
N LYS A 189 -18.56 18.80 -4.72
CA LYS A 189 -19.40 19.99 -4.60
C LYS A 189 -20.01 20.16 -3.20
N LEU A 190 -20.41 19.06 -2.55
CA LEU A 190 -20.98 19.11 -1.20
C LEU A 190 -19.93 19.56 -0.18
N ILE A 191 -18.73 19.01 -0.25
CA ILE A 191 -17.63 19.38 0.64
C ILE A 191 -17.23 20.85 0.44
N SER A 192 -17.07 21.28 -0.82
CA SER A 192 -16.76 22.68 -1.14
C SER A 192 -17.82 23.63 -0.57
N GLN A 193 -19.12 23.33 -0.75
CA GLN A 193 -20.20 24.15 -0.20
C GLN A 193 -20.17 24.25 1.33
N ARG A 194 -19.93 23.13 2.03
CA ARG A 194 -19.89 23.11 3.51
C ARG A 194 -18.70 23.86 4.07
N LEU A 195 -17.53 23.70 3.45
CA LEU A 195 -16.32 24.41 3.87
C LEU A 195 -16.44 25.92 3.62
N VAL A 196 -16.99 26.33 2.47
CA VAL A 196 -17.29 27.74 2.21
C VAL A 196 -18.28 28.30 3.24
N ALA A 197 -19.33 27.56 3.60
CA ALA A 197 -20.28 27.97 4.64
C ALA A 197 -19.64 28.11 6.03
N ARG A 198 -18.53 27.38 6.28
CA ARG A 198 -17.73 27.44 7.51
C ARG A 198 -16.58 28.46 7.43
N GLY A 199 -16.51 29.27 6.37
CA GLY A 199 -15.51 30.33 6.21
C GLY A 199 -14.19 29.89 5.57
N PHE A 200 -14.13 28.68 5.01
CA PHE A 200 -12.96 28.19 4.28
C PHE A 200 -13.16 28.34 2.76
N PRO A 201 -12.47 29.29 2.10
CA PRO A 201 -12.62 29.50 0.66
C PRO A 201 -11.95 28.34 -0.09
N VAL A 202 -12.75 27.37 -0.52
CA VAL A 202 -12.29 26.21 -1.28
C VAL A 202 -13.20 25.93 -2.48
N THR A 203 -12.60 25.76 -3.66
CA THR A 203 -13.34 25.48 -4.89
C THR A 203 -13.65 23.99 -5.02
N THR A 204 -14.66 23.64 -5.82
CA THR A 204 -14.96 22.22 -6.11
C THR A 204 -13.79 21.52 -6.78
N ARG A 205 -13.04 22.22 -7.64
CA ARG A 205 -11.82 21.72 -8.29
C ARG A 205 -10.72 21.41 -7.28
N GLN A 206 -10.53 22.25 -6.26
CA GLN A 206 -9.56 22.00 -5.19
C GLN A 206 -9.94 20.77 -4.36
N VAL A 207 -11.23 20.57 -4.09
CA VAL A 207 -11.71 19.34 -3.43
C VAL A 207 -11.48 18.11 -4.31
N GLU A 208 -11.71 18.21 -5.63
CA GLU A 208 -11.43 17.12 -6.59
C GLU A 208 -9.94 16.77 -6.61
N GLN A 209 -9.06 17.77 -6.57
CA GLN A 209 -7.61 17.57 -6.48
C GLN A 209 -7.22 16.83 -5.18
N VAL A 210 -7.77 17.23 -4.04
CA VAL A 210 -7.53 16.55 -2.76
C VAL A 210 -8.07 15.10 -2.82
N PHE A 211 -9.26 14.89 -3.38
CA PHE A 211 -9.84 13.54 -3.46
C PHE A 211 -9.01 12.62 -4.37
N ALA A 212 -8.53 13.13 -5.50
CA ALA A 212 -7.63 12.40 -6.39
C ALA A 212 -6.30 12.07 -5.71
N GLN A 213 -5.72 13.01 -4.97
CA GLN A 213 -4.46 12.83 -4.24
C GLN A 213 -4.55 11.74 -3.15
N TYR A 214 -5.70 11.62 -2.47
CA TYR A 214 -5.89 10.71 -1.35
C TYR A 214 -6.78 9.49 -1.67
N GLY A 215 -7.11 9.25 -2.95
CA GLY A 215 -7.85 8.06 -3.38
C GLY A 215 -9.29 7.98 -2.87
N ILE A 216 -9.98 9.11 -2.73
CA ILE A 216 -11.36 9.18 -2.23
C ILE A 216 -12.36 9.07 -3.40
N ASP A 217 -13.22 8.05 -3.37
CA ASP A 217 -14.26 7.82 -4.39
C ASP A 217 -15.29 8.97 -4.45
N THR A 218 -15.46 9.56 -5.64
CA THR A 218 -16.48 10.59 -5.89
C THR A 218 -17.81 9.98 -6.34
N LEU A 219 -18.92 10.60 -5.93
CA LEU A 219 -20.19 10.37 -6.61
C LEU A 219 -20.09 10.96 -8.03
N LYS A 220 -19.85 10.12 -9.04
CA LYS A 220 -19.91 10.55 -10.45
C LYS A 220 -21.22 11.30 -10.69
N LYS A 221 -21.11 12.49 -11.28
CA LYS A 221 -22.23 13.25 -11.84
C LYS A 221 -23.02 12.32 -12.77
N THR A 222 -24.30 12.13 -12.47
CA THR A 222 -25.27 11.50 -13.39
C THR A 222 -25.03 12.08 -14.77
N ALA A 223 -24.74 11.21 -15.74
CA ALA A 223 -24.74 11.59 -17.15
C ALA A 223 -26.07 12.31 -17.41
N ALA A 224 -25.99 13.55 -17.88
CA ALA A 224 -27.15 14.21 -18.43
C ALA A 224 -27.70 13.30 -19.52
N LEU A 225 -28.92 12.82 -19.35
CA LEU A 225 -29.73 12.27 -20.42
C LEU A 225 -29.79 13.36 -21.49
N ASN A 226 -29.03 13.17 -22.56
CA ASN A 226 -29.22 13.92 -23.78
C ASN A 226 -30.62 13.61 -24.30
N SER A 227 -31.37 14.69 -24.53
CA SER A 227 -32.64 14.76 -25.23
C SER A 227 -32.68 13.86 -26.47
N THR A 228 -33.79 13.14 -26.66
CA THR A 228 -34.30 12.88 -28.01
C THR A 228 -35.83 12.77 -27.98
N ARG A 229 -36.44 13.72 -28.70
CA ARG A 229 -37.86 13.88 -29.11
C ARG A 229 -38.86 14.44 -28.10
#